data_AF-A0A966U6R5-F1
#
_entry.id   AF-A0A966U6R5-F1
#
_cell.length_a   1.000
_cell.length_b   1.000
_cell.length_c   1.000
_cell.angle_alpha   90.00
_cell.angle_beta   90.00
_cell.angle_gamma   90.00
#
_symmetry.space_group_name_H-M   'P 1'
#
loop_
_entity.id
_entity.type
_entity.pdbx_description
1 polymer ?
#
loop_
_entity_poly.entity_id
_entity_poly.type
_entity_poly.pdbx_seq_one_letter_code
_entity_poly.pdbx_strand_id
1 'polypeptide(L)'
;MQADLQALLDLDRELDAIAIGPALPSQRQRVELDGLCRKLAQSYGAGQVQVSVPPLQLWVDRHLLRRSLNNLIDNALEYGAPPVVLSLRQSAHHLEILVDDHGAAAGAGPSLPRIHRGLGLAIATSFCRQHGGTLALGRSPLGGLQVQLQISTQALVDGDVP
;
A
#
# COMPACT_ATOMS: atom_id res chain seq x y z
N MET A 1 -4.09 -1.45 -32.64
CA MET A 1 -3.12 -1.05 -31.60
C MET A 1 -3.74 -0.14 -30.52
N GLN A 2 -4.62 0.80 -30.85
CA GLN A 2 -5.21 1.73 -29.86
C GLN A 2 -6.33 1.09 -29.00
N ALA A 3 -7.03 0.09 -29.53
CA ALA A 3 -8.12 -0.61 -28.84
C ALA A 3 -7.67 -1.51 -27.67
N ASP A 4 -6.50 -2.15 -27.76
CA ASP A 4 -5.98 -3.01 -26.68
C ASP A 4 -5.55 -2.21 -25.45
N LEU A 5 -5.00 -1.01 -25.65
CA LEU A 5 -4.62 -0.13 -24.54
C LEU A 5 -5.86 0.45 -23.84
N GLN A 6 -6.90 0.77 -24.61
CA GLN A 6 -8.17 1.24 -24.05
C GLN A 6 -8.86 0.16 -23.20
N ALA A 7 -8.86 -1.09 -23.67
CA ALA A 7 -9.44 -2.22 -22.94
C ALA A 7 -8.67 -2.54 -21.63
N LEU A 8 -7.35 -2.39 -21.63
CA LEU A 8 -6.52 -2.51 -20.43
C LEU A 8 -6.78 -1.40 -19.40
N LEU A 9 -6.97 -0.15 -19.86
CA LEU A 9 -7.31 0.99 -19.01
C LEU A 9 -8.76 0.93 -18.49
N ASP A 10 -9.67 0.35 -19.27
CA ASP A 10 -11.07 0.17 -18.87
C ASP A 10 -11.21 -0.94 -17.82
N LEU A 11 -10.43 -2.03 -17.95
CA LEU A 11 -10.34 -3.07 -16.94
C LEU A 11 -9.78 -2.54 -15.61
N ASP A 12 -8.80 -1.65 -15.66
CA ASP A 12 -8.24 -1.00 -14.47
C ASP A 12 -9.28 -0.14 -13.74
N ARG A 13 -10.12 0.60 -14.49
CA ARG A 13 -11.24 1.39 -13.94
C ARG A 13 -12.38 0.53 -13.39
N GLU A 14 -12.71 -0.59 -14.04
CA GLU A 14 -13.71 -1.54 -13.55
C GLU A 14 -13.22 -2.27 -12.29
N LEU A 15 -11.93 -2.62 -12.23
CA LEU A 15 -11.31 -3.17 -11.02
C LEU A 15 -11.32 -2.16 -9.87
N ASP A 16 -11.06 -0.88 -10.14
CA ASP A 16 -11.22 0.19 -9.14
C ASP A 16 -12.67 0.25 -8.61
N ALA A 17 -13.68 0.16 -9.48
CA ALA A 17 -15.09 0.20 -9.09
C ALA A 17 -15.55 -1.03 -8.29
N ILE A 18 -14.97 -2.21 -8.53
CA ILE A 18 -15.32 -3.46 -7.83
C ILE A 18 -14.50 -3.66 -6.55
N ALA A 19 -13.25 -3.15 -6.50
CA ALA A 19 -12.36 -3.20 -5.33
C ALA A 19 -12.76 -2.23 -4.23
N ILE A 20 -13.22 -1.08 -4.65
CA ILE A 20 -13.65 -0.01 -3.80
C ILE A 20 -15.17 -0.17 -3.73
N GLY A 21 -15.68 -0.99 -2.80
CA GLY A 21 -17.09 -0.88 -2.38
C GLY A 21 -17.47 0.60 -2.20
N PRO A 22 -18.76 0.96 -2.29
CA PRO A 22 -19.25 2.28 -2.72
C PRO A 22 -18.30 3.41 -2.32
N ALA A 23 -17.76 4.13 -3.32
CA ALA A 23 -16.76 5.18 -3.15
C ALA A 23 -17.13 6.08 -1.97
N LEU A 24 -16.49 5.83 -0.82
CA LEU A 24 -16.68 6.67 0.35
C LEU A 24 -16.11 8.04 -0.03
N PRO A 25 -16.80 9.14 0.30
CA PRO A 25 -16.28 10.47 0.02
C PRO A 25 -14.88 10.60 0.61
N SER A 26 -13.91 11.07 -0.20
CA SER A 26 -12.52 11.15 0.25
C SER A 26 -12.44 12.05 1.47
N GLN A 27 -12.01 11.51 2.60
CA GLN A 27 -11.96 12.24 3.87
C GLN A 27 -10.50 12.46 4.26
N ARG A 28 -9.80 13.23 3.42
CA ARG A 28 -8.42 13.64 3.69
C ARG A 28 -8.36 14.35 5.03
N GLN A 29 -7.43 13.92 5.85
CA GLN A 29 -7.22 14.44 7.19
C GLN A 29 -5.74 14.29 7.56
N ARG A 30 -5.32 14.98 8.62
CA ARG A 30 -3.99 14.77 9.19
C ARG A 30 -3.95 13.39 9.86
N VAL A 31 -2.99 12.56 9.47
CA VAL A 31 -2.75 11.21 9.98
C VAL A 31 -1.33 11.11 10.50
N GLU A 32 -1.17 10.72 11.75
CA GLU A 32 0.11 10.30 12.33
C GLU A 32 0.44 8.88 11.82
N LEU A 33 1.36 8.78 10.86
CA LEU A 33 1.63 7.55 10.14
C LEU A 33 2.19 6.46 11.06
N ASP A 34 3.15 6.79 11.93
CA ASP A 34 3.72 5.85 12.89
C ASP A 34 2.65 5.34 13.88
N GLY A 35 1.80 6.24 14.37
CA GLY A 35 0.69 5.92 15.25
C GLY A 35 -0.33 5.00 14.59
N LEU A 36 -0.64 5.23 13.30
CA LEU A 36 -1.50 4.34 12.51
C LEU A 36 -0.85 2.96 12.33
N CYS A 37 0.40 2.90 11.88
CA CYS A 37 1.11 1.64 11.65
C CYS A 37 1.24 0.80 12.93
N ARG A 38 1.54 1.42 14.08
CA ARG A 38 1.61 0.70 15.37
C ARG A 38 0.25 0.13 15.79
N LYS A 39 -0.84 0.90 15.63
CA LYS A 39 -2.20 0.41 15.91
C LYS A 39 -2.58 -0.77 15.03
N LEU A 40 -2.20 -0.73 13.74
CA LEU A 40 -2.39 -1.86 12.84
C LEU A 40 -1.56 -3.07 13.26
N ALA A 41 -0.27 -2.89 13.53
CA ALA A 41 0.59 -3.99 13.96
C ALA A 41 0.04 -4.71 15.22
N GLN A 42 -0.53 -3.96 16.17
CA GLN A 42 -1.16 -4.53 17.36
C GLN A 42 -2.38 -5.42 17.05
N SER A 43 -3.14 -5.15 15.98
CA SER A 43 -4.33 -5.96 15.64
C SER A 43 -3.99 -7.34 15.03
N TYR A 44 -2.76 -7.53 14.55
CA TYR A 44 -2.31 -8.81 13.96
C TYR A 44 -1.71 -9.78 14.97
N GLY A 45 -1.44 -9.34 16.20
CA GLY A 45 -0.82 -10.14 17.25
C GLY A 45 0.69 -9.91 17.40
N ALA A 46 1.22 -10.32 18.55
CA ALA A 46 2.60 -10.06 18.92
C ALA A 46 3.58 -10.74 17.94
N GLY A 47 4.57 -9.97 17.45
CA GLY A 47 5.64 -10.47 16.57
C GLY A 47 5.24 -10.70 15.11
N GLN A 48 3.99 -10.46 14.72
CA GLN A 48 3.55 -10.63 13.32
C GLN A 48 3.97 -9.46 12.43
N VAL A 49 3.92 -8.23 12.95
CA VAL A 49 4.24 -7.01 12.21
C VAL A 49 5.20 -6.15 13.01
N GLN A 50 6.30 -5.74 12.37
CA GLN A 50 7.28 -4.82 12.91
C GLN A 50 7.14 -3.45 12.23
N VAL A 51 7.17 -2.38 13.03
CA VAL A 51 7.02 -1.01 12.54
C VAL A 51 8.34 -0.25 12.71
N SER A 52 8.95 0.13 11.60
CA SER A 52 10.13 0.99 11.49
C SER A 52 9.80 2.27 10.72
N VAL A 53 8.70 2.91 11.11
CA VAL A 53 8.23 4.19 10.55
C VAL A 53 8.51 5.30 11.58
N PRO A 54 9.24 6.38 11.21
CA PRO A 54 9.45 7.51 12.11
C PRO A 54 8.15 8.32 12.31
N PRO A 55 8.04 9.11 13.39
CA PRO A 55 6.92 10.03 13.57
C PRO A 55 6.78 10.98 12.39
N LEU A 56 5.63 10.91 11.71
CA LEU A 56 5.36 11.70 10.51
C LEU A 56 3.86 11.96 10.36
N GLN A 57 3.49 13.20 10.05
CA GLN A 57 2.10 13.56 9.74
C GLN A 57 1.89 13.66 8.24
N LEU A 58 0.80 13.07 7.76
CA LEU A 58 0.39 13.09 6.37
C LEU A 58 -1.03 13.63 6.23
N TRP A 59 -1.27 14.48 5.23
CA TRP A 59 -2.59 14.86 4.75
C TRP A 59 -3.08 13.87 3.70
N VAL A 60 -3.75 12.82 4.17
CA VAL A 60 -4.16 11.67 3.35
C VAL A 60 -5.55 11.19 3.70
N ASP A 61 -6.18 10.41 2.82
CA ASP A 61 -7.40 9.70 3.19
C ASP A 61 -7.06 8.59 4.19
N ARG A 62 -7.45 8.79 5.46
CA ARG A 62 -7.15 7.86 6.55
C ARG A 62 -7.77 6.48 6.33
N HIS A 63 -8.98 6.43 5.77
CA HIS A 63 -9.69 5.16 5.57
C HIS A 63 -9.05 4.36 4.46
N LEU A 64 -8.67 5.03 3.37
CA LEU A 64 -8.02 4.42 2.23
C LEU A 64 -6.61 3.96 2.59
N LEU A 65 -5.79 4.80 3.23
CA LEU A 65 -4.46 4.41 3.71
C LEU A 65 -4.54 3.17 4.61
N ARG A 66 -5.47 3.18 5.59
CA ARG A 66 -5.65 2.04 6.50
C ARG A 66 -6.05 0.76 5.76
N ARG A 67 -6.99 0.83 4.81
CA ARG A 67 -7.36 -0.33 4.00
C ARG A 67 -6.19 -0.84 3.16
N SER A 68 -5.45 0.06 2.52
CA SER A 68 -4.26 -0.30 1.74
C SER A 68 -3.25 -1.05 2.60
N LEU A 69 -2.89 -0.51 3.77
CA LEU A 69 -1.94 -1.16 4.67
C LEU A 69 -2.45 -2.52 5.16
N ASN A 70 -3.71 -2.64 5.58
CA ASN A 70 -4.28 -3.93 5.99
C ASN A 70 -4.17 -4.97 4.88
N ASN A 71 -4.59 -4.63 3.67
CA ASN A 71 -4.55 -5.56 2.56
C ASN A 71 -3.11 -6.00 2.23
N LEU A 72 -2.14 -5.09 2.31
CA LEU A 72 -0.74 -5.43 2.05
C LEU A 72 -0.17 -6.31 3.16
N ILE A 73 -0.51 -6.05 4.43
CA ILE A 73 -0.09 -6.87 5.56
C ILE A 73 -0.74 -8.25 5.51
N ASP A 74 -2.04 -8.32 5.22
CA ASP A 74 -2.78 -9.58 5.04
C ASP A 74 -2.10 -10.44 3.97
N ASN A 75 -1.80 -9.85 2.80
CA ASN A 75 -1.09 -10.54 1.73
C ASN A 75 0.31 -11.01 2.17
N ALA A 76 1.07 -10.14 2.84
CA ALA A 76 2.42 -10.45 3.31
C ALA A 76 2.44 -11.58 4.35
N LEU A 77 1.43 -11.66 5.21
CA LEU A 77 1.27 -12.73 6.21
C LEU A 77 0.74 -14.03 5.59
N GLU A 78 -0.12 -13.94 4.56
CA GLU A 78 -0.68 -15.11 3.87
C GLU A 78 0.36 -15.81 2.98
N TYR A 79 1.17 -15.04 2.25
CA TYR A 79 2.10 -15.57 1.24
C TYR A 79 3.58 -15.54 1.66
N GLY A 80 3.93 -14.76 2.68
CA GLY A 80 5.27 -14.68 3.22
C GLY A 80 5.38 -15.37 4.58
N ALA A 81 6.31 -14.86 5.39
CA ALA A 81 6.52 -15.27 6.76
C ALA A 81 6.70 -14.03 7.65
N PRO A 82 6.18 -14.06 8.89
CA PRO A 82 6.39 -13.00 9.85
C PRO A 82 7.87 -12.92 10.29
N PRO A 83 8.33 -11.75 10.76
CA PRO A 83 7.56 -10.50 10.85
C PRO A 83 7.44 -9.78 9.50
N VAL A 84 6.27 -9.21 9.19
CA VAL A 84 6.12 -8.23 8.11
C VAL A 84 6.70 -6.90 8.59
N VAL A 85 7.58 -6.28 7.82
CA VAL A 85 8.24 -5.02 8.21
C VAL A 85 7.60 -3.86 7.46
N LEU A 86 6.99 -2.94 8.21
CA LEU A 86 6.55 -1.64 7.70
C LEU A 86 7.66 -0.61 7.90
N SER A 87 8.12 0.01 6.82
CA SER A 87 9.13 1.07 6.90
C SER A 87 8.80 2.24 5.99
N LEU A 88 9.57 3.33 6.12
CA LEU A 88 9.38 4.55 5.35
C LEU A 88 10.72 4.99 4.75
N ARG A 89 10.71 5.34 3.46
CA ARG A 89 11.78 6.13 2.83
C ARG A 89 11.22 7.48 2.39
N GLN A 90 12.04 8.52 2.52
CA GLN A 90 11.69 9.86 2.08
C GLN A 90 12.77 10.39 1.15
N SER A 91 12.34 11.02 0.06
CA SER A 91 13.15 11.79 -0.87
C SER A 91 12.65 13.24 -0.92
N ALA A 92 13.27 14.08 -1.75
CA ALA A 92 12.82 15.47 -1.93
C ALA A 92 11.38 15.57 -2.49
N HIS A 93 10.99 14.65 -3.37
CA HIS A 93 9.73 14.73 -4.14
C HIS A 93 8.72 13.66 -3.76
N HIS A 94 9.16 12.58 -3.12
CA HIS A 94 8.31 11.44 -2.81
C HIS A 94 8.55 10.86 -1.42
N LEU A 95 7.49 10.32 -0.86
CA LEU A 95 7.49 9.43 0.30
C LEU A 95 7.14 8.02 -0.17
N GLU A 96 7.84 7.04 0.37
CA GLU A 96 7.65 5.63 0.06
C GLU A 96 7.35 4.87 1.35
N ILE A 97 6.13 4.36 1.47
CA ILE A 97 5.77 3.41 2.52
C ILE A 97 6.08 2.01 2.00
N LEU A 98 6.92 1.27 2.71
CA LEU A 98 7.39 -0.05 2.31
C LEU A 98 6.73 -1.12 3.19
N VAL A 99 6.32 -2.21 2.56
CA VAL A 99 5.85 -3.44 3.22
C VAL A 99 6.73 -4.58 2.74
N ASP A 100 7.59 -5.08 3.62
CA ASP A 100 8.52 -6.16 3.35
C ASP A 100 8.08 -7.44 4.07
N ASP A 101 7.99 -8.55 3.36
CA ASP A 101 7.86 -9.87 3.96
C ASP A 101 9.16 -10.67 3.93
N HIS A 102 9.21 -11.69 4.80
CA HIS A 102 10.21 -12.75 4.74
C HIS A 102 9.65 -13.91 3.92
N GLY A 103 10.52 -14.70 3.29
CA GLY A 103 10.09 -15.88 2.56
C GLY A 103 11.05 -16.20 1.42
N ALA A 104 10.86 -17.35 0.76
CA ALA A 104 11.52 -17.57 -0.51
C ALA A 104 10.89 -16.60 -1.53
N ALA A 105 11.66 -15.64 -2.05
CA ALA A 105 11.27 -14.82 -3.20
C ALA A 105 10.61 -15.75 -4.22
N ALA A 106 9.29 -15.61 -4.39
CA ALA A 106 8.41 -16.53 -5.12
C ALA A 106 9.19 -17.46 -6.04
N GLY A 107 9.49 -18.67 -5.54
CA GLY A 107 10.33 -19.64 -6.26
C GLY A 107 9.71 -19.95 -7.61
N ALA A 108 10.44 -19.61 -8.68
CA ALA A 108 10.44 -20.30 -9.97
C ALA A 108 9.07 -20.84 -10.48
N GLY A 109 8.17 -19.95 -10.90
CA GLY A 109 7.00 -20.32 -11.71
C GLY A 109 6.08 -19.12 -11.98
N PRO A 110 5.35 -19.08 -13.12
CA PRO A 110 4.37 -18.03 -13.40
C PRO A 110 3.12 -18.28 -12.55
N SER A 111 3.20 -17.93 -11.27
CA SER A 111 2.01 -17.66 -10.49
C SER A 111 2.30 -16.47 -9.61
N LEU A 112 2.03 -15.30 -10.19
CA LEU A 112 1.58 -14.12 -9.44
C LEU A 112 0.60 -14.59 -8.35
N PRO A 113 0.64 -14.00 -7.14
CA PRO A 113 -0.12 -14.44 -5.99
C PRO A 113 -1.57 -14.78 -6.40
N ARG A 114 -1.93 -16.05 -6.25
CA ARG A 114 -3.22 -16.59 -6.69
C ARG A 114 -4.31 -16.17 -5.71
N ILE A 115 -4.79 -14.95 -5.92
CA ILE A 115 -6.19 -14.53 -5.86
C ILE A 115 -6.98 -15.02 -4.62
N HIS A 116 -6.72 -14.41 -3.47
CA HIS A 116 -7.81 -13.71 -2.79
C HIS A 116 -7.84 -12.25 -3.27
N ARG A 117 -8.40 -12.05 -4.47
CA ARG A 117 -8.93 -10.76 -4.97
C ARG A 117 -7.88 -9.68 -5.29
N GLY A 118 -7.67 -9.37 -6.57
CA GLY A 118 -6.91 -8.19 -7.07
C GLY A 118 -7.33 -6.81 -6.53
N LEU A 119 -8.30 -6.76 -5.62
CA LEU A 119 -8.74 -5.59 -4.87
C LEU A 119 -7.67 -5.11 -3.89
N GLY A 120 -6.88 -6.01 -3.29
CA GLY A 120 -5.89 -5.63 -2.26
C GLY A 120 -4.84 -4.66 -2.78
N LEU A 121 -4.21 -5.01 -3.90
CA LEU A 121 -3.31 -4.15 -4.64
C LEU A 121 -4.05 -3.01 -5.35
N ALA A 122 -5.27 -3.21 -5.87
CA ALA A 122 -6.03 -2.14 -6.51
C ALA A 122 -6.34 -0.97 -5.54
N ILE A 123 -6.72 -1.27 -4.30
CA ILE A 123 -6.95 -0.24 -3.27
C ILE A 123 -5.66 0.52 -2.95
N ALA A 124 -4.54 -0.21 -2.85
CA ALA A 124 -3.23 0.37 -2.60
C ALA A 124 -2.74 1.23 -3.79
N THR A 125 -2.97 0.78 -5.02
CA THR A 125 -2.73 1.54 -6.25
C THR A 125 -3.60 2.80 -6.32
N SER A 126 -4.90 2.68 -6.00
CA SER A 126 -5.83 3.80 -5.97
C SER A 126 -5.40 4.85 -4.94
N PHE A 127 -4.96 4.41 -3.75
CA PHE A 127 -4.36 5.29 -2.75
C PHE A 127 -3.17 6.07 -3.33
N CYS A 128 -2.19 5.38 -3.93
CA CYS A 128 -1.02 6.04 -4.51
C CYS A 128 -1.43 7.06 -5.60
N ARG A 129 -2.33 6.68 -6.51
CA ARG A 129 -2.81 7.54 -7.60
C ARG A 129 -3.52 8.80 -7.08
N GLN A 130 -4.37 8.66 -6.07
CA GLN A 130 -5.04 9.80 -5.43
C GLN A 130 -4.05 10.78 -4.79
N HIS A 131 -2.84 10.31 -4.45
CA HIS A 131 -1.78 11.09 -3.84
C HIS A 131 -0.60 11.38 -4.78
N GLY A 132 -0.83 11.29 -6.11
CA GLY A 132 0.14 11.68 -7.13
C GLY A 132 1.38 10.78 -7.19
N GLY A 133 1.24 9.51 -6.82
CA GLY A 133 2.32 8.53 -6.89
C GLY A 133 1.87 7.17 -7.42
N THR A 134 2.67 6.15 -7.17
CA THR A 134 2.55 4.81 -7.79
C THR A 134 2.76 3.69 -6.79
N LEU A 135 2.35 2.48 -7.15
CA LEU A 135 2.69 1.25 -6.44
C LEU A 135 3.74 0.48 -7.24
N ALA A 136 4.77 -0.03 -6.58
CA ALA A 136 5.78 -0.90 -7.18
C ALA A 136 5.97 -2.19 -6.36
N LEU A 137 6.36 -3.26 -7.05
CA LEU A 137 6.73 -4.54 -6.46
C LEU A 137 8.22 -4.78 -6.70
N GLY A 138 8.92 -5.28 -5.68
CA GLY A 138 10.33 -5.56 -5.74
C GLY A 138 10.72 -6.74 -4.87
N ARG A 139 12.01 -7.07 -4.87
CA ARG A 139 12.55 -8.08 -3.96
C ARG A 139 12.82 -7.44 -2.60
N SER A 140 12.28 -8.04 -1.55
CA SER A 140 12.57 -7.62 -0.19
C SER A 140 14.01 -8.00 0.17
N PRO A 141 14.75 -7.12 0.87
CA PRO A 141 16.08 -7.45 1.41
C PRO A 141 16.00 -8.58 2.45
N LEU A 142 14.81 -8.90 2.95
CA LEU A 142 14.52 -10.01 3.87
C LEU A 142 14.30 -11.35 3.15
N GLY A 143 14.45 -11.35 1.81
CA GLY A 143 14.39 -12.55 0.97
C GLY A 143 13.07 -12.75 0.25
N GLY A 144 11.98 -12.09 0.67
CA GLY A 144 10.62 -12.21 0.13
C GLY A 144 10.23 -11.12 -0.87
N LEU A 145 8.97 -10.67 -0.81
CA LEU A 145 8.42 -9.57 -1.62
C LEU A 145 8.48 -8.24 -0.85
N GLN A 146 8.79 -7.17 -1.58
CA GLN A 146 8.62 -5.80 -1.11
C GLN A 146 7.53 -5.11 -1.92
N VAL A 147 6.54 -4.54 -1.24
CA VAL A 147 5.55 -3.64 -1.84
C VAL A 147 5.89 -2.21 -1.47
N GLN A 148 5.92 -1.31 -2.46
CA GLN A 148 6.30 0.10 -2.28
C GLN A 148 5.12 0.99 -2.66
N LEU A 149 4.62 1.76 -1.71
CA LEU A 149 3.60 2.79 -1.93
C LEU A 149 4.27 4.15 -2.00
N GLN A 150 4.42 4.67 -3.20
CA GLN A 150 4.96 5.99 -3.45
C GLN A 150 3.83 7.02 -3.47
N ILE A 151 4.00 8.12 -2.75
CA ILE A 151 3.12 9.30 -2.78
C ILE A 151 3.96 10.58 -2.89
N SER A 152 3.37 11.67 -3.41
CA SER A 152 4.03 12.98 -3.47
C SER A 152 4.33 13.52 -2.06
N THR A 153 5.47 14.20 -1.88
CA THR A 153 5.75 14.93 -0.62
C THR A 153 4.80 16.10 -0.37
N GLN A 154 3.98 16.51 -1.34
CA GLN A 154 2.85 17.42 -1.11
C GLN A 154 1.86 16.88 -0.07
N ALA A 155 1.78 15.55 0.09
CA ALA A 155 1.00 14.92 1.15
C ALA A 155 1.49 15.28 2.57
N LEU A 156 2.68 15.85 2.74
CA LEU A 156 3.14 16.41 4.03
C LEU A 156 2.56 17.79 4.31
N VAL A 157 2.21 18.53 3.26
CA VAL A 157 2.00 19.98 3.29
C VAL A 157 0.52 20.35 3.19
N ASP A 158 -0.29 19.57 2.46
CA ASP A 158 -1.68 19.91 2.10
C ASP A 158 -2.70 19.96 3.26
N GLY A 159 -2.26 19.94 4.51
CA GLY A 159 -3.09 20.20 5.68
C GLY A 159 -3.30 21.69 5.99
N ASP A 160 -3.01 22.59 5.04
CA ASP A 160 -3.06 24.05 5.19
C ASP A 160 -3.80 24.73 4.01
N VAL A 161 -4.81 24.06 3.46
CA VAL A 161 -5.79 24.74 2.59
C VAL A 161 -6.89 25.30 3.49
N PRO A 162 -7.01 26.63 3.62
CA PRO A 162 -8.07 27.27 4.41
C PRO A 162 -9.48 26.99 3.87
#